data_AF-A0A447GLA4-F1
#
_entry.id   AF-A0A447GLA4-F1
#
_cell.length_a   1.000
_cell.length_b   1.000
_cell.length_c   1.000
_cell.angle_alpha   90.00
_cell.angle_beta   90.00
_cell.angle_gamma   90.00
#
_symmetry.space_group_name_H-M   'P 1'
#
loop_
_entity.id
_entity.type
_entity.pdbx_description
1 polymer ?
#
loop_
_entity_poly.entity_id
_entity_poly.type
_entity_poly.pdbx_seq_one_letter_code
_entity_poly.pdbx_strand_id
1 'polypeptide(L)'
;MGAVGSRNRASATTAGFVALIVGGYQLWNASELLQIASFYWAVLGPLGHGFEEYTRPFHHFVAWLNAEAALSAAAGIALLLGAVLVCARNPFGPRLLAGGCVVVFVHTGIGWVVAARMLSRFAAVGAYDEGLLWFHTPSRLAIIVLAFVLPVIAAYLALWPGRLPGKLN
;
A
#
# COMPACT_ATOMS: atom_id res chain seq x y z
N MET A 1 -19.64 -34.53 -3.07
CA MET A 1 -18.44 -33.96 -2.42
C MET A 1 -17.45 -33.26 -3.38
N GLY A 2 -17.39 -33.57 -4.69
CA GLY A 2 -16.37 -33.02 -5.61
C GLY A 2 -16.47 -31.52 -5.97
N ALA A 3 -17.66 -30.93 -6.02
CA ALA A 3 -17.85 -29.53 -6.44
C ALA A 3 -17.48 -28.48 -5.38
N VAL A 4 -17.49 -28.85 -4.10
CA VAL A 4 -17.12 -27.96 -2.98
C VAL A 4 -15.59 -27.85 -2.88
N GLY A 5 -14.89 -28.97 -3.05
CA GLY A 5 -13.43 -29.01 -3.07
C GLY A 5 -12.79 -28.26 -4.24
N SER A 6 -13.42 -28.22 -5.42
CA SER A 6 -12.91 -27.48 -6.59
C SER A 6 -13.10 -25.96 -6.47
N ARG A 7 -14.26 -25.50 -5.97
CA ARG A 7 -14.53 -24.07 -5.71
C ARG A 7 -13.59 -23.47 -4.67
N ASN A 8 -13.27 -24.24 -3.63
CA ASN A 8 -12.33 -23.80 -2.59
C ASN A 8 -10.91 -23.63 -3.12
N ARG A 9 -10.48 -24.47 -4.07
CA ARG A 9 -9.16 -24.34 -4.73
C ARG A 9 -9.12 -23.15 -5.67
N ALA A 10 -10.11 -23.01 -6.56
CA ALA A 10 -10.16 -21.93 -7.53
C ALA A 10 -10.08 -20.56 -6.84
N SER A 11 -10.89 -20.38 -5.80
CA SER A 11 -10.92 -19.13 -5.04
C SER A 11 -9.61 -18.86 -4.29
N ALA A 12 -8.89 -19.89 -3.80
CA ALA A 12 -7.61 -19.73 -3.11
C ALA A 12 -6.51 -19.28 -4.07
N THR A 13 -6.48 -19.89 -5.25
CA THR A 13 -5.62 -19.48 -6.34
C THR A 13 -5.91 -18.05 -6.77
N THR A 14 -7.19 -17.67 -6.92
CA THR A 14 -7.57 -16.28 -7.22
C THR A 14 -7.13 -15.31 -6.13
N ALA A 15 -7.34 -15.63 -4.85
CA ALA A 15 -6.88 -14.79 -3.73
C ALA A 15 -5.36 -14.59 -3.77
N GLY A 16 -4.61 -15.66 -4.04
CA GLY A 16 -3.16 -15.61 -4.21
C GLY A 16 -2.73 -14.71 -5.36
N PHE A 17 -3.30 -14.87 -6.54
CA PHE A 17 -2.98 -14.02 -7.70
C PHE A 17 -3.30 -12.54 -7.46
N VAL A 18 -4.47 -12.24 -6.88
CA VAL A 18 -4.82 -10.85 -6.56
C VAL A 18 -3.84 -10.28 -5.53
N ALA A 19 -3.47 -11.05 -4.50
CA ALA A 19 -2.48 -10.63 -3.52
C ALA A 19 -1.07 -10.43 -4.11
N LEU A 20 -0.66 -11.22 -5.11
CA LEU A 20 0.60 -11.00 -5.83
C LEU A 20 0.59 -9.67 -6.61
N ILE A 21 -0.51 -9.36 -7.29
CA ILE A 21 -0.65 -8.09 -8.04
C ILE A 21 -0.58 -6.90 -7.09
N VAL A 22 -1.35 -6.95 -6.00
CA VAL A 22 -1.33 -5.90 -4.97
C VAL A 22 0.06 -5.81 -4.33
N GLY A 23 0.66 -6.95 -3.95
CA GLY A 23 1.97 -6.98 -3.30
C GLY A 23 3.08 -6.40 -4.17
N GLY A 24 3.10 -6.77 -5.46
CA GLY A 24 4.04 -6.20 -6.43
C GLY A 24 3.85 -4.69 -6.60
N TYR A 25 2.60 -4.23 -6.68
CA TYR A 25 2.30 -2.80 -6.71
C TYR A 25 2.79 -2.07 -5.46
N GLN A 26 2.62 -2.64 -4.26
CA GLN A 26 3.09 -2.02 -3.02
C GLN A 26 4.62 -1.93 -2.93
N LEU A 27 5.35 -2.90 -3.48
CA LEU A 27 6.82 -2.82 -3.58
C LEU A 27 7.26 -1.74 -4.57
N TRP A 28 6.61 -1.64 -5.73
CA TRP A 28 6.84 -0.57 -6.68
C TRP A 28 6.57 0.80 -6.05
N ASN A 29 5.42 0.95 -5.42
CA ASN A 29 5.01 2.17 -4.72
C ASN A 29 6.03 2.56 -3.62
N ALA A 30 6.54 1.60 -2.85
CA ALA A 30 7.61 1.86 -1.88
C ALA A 30 8.85 2.47 -2.53
N SER A 31 9.25 1.99 -3.71
CA SER A 31 10.41 2.54 -4.44
C SER A 31 10.16 3.96 -4.96
N GLU A 32 8.96 4.24 -5.48
CA GLU A 32 8.56 5.58 -5.91
C GLU A 32 8.52 6.56 -4.74
N LEU A 33 8.01 6.13 -3.58
CA LEU A 33 7.96 6.91 -2.35
C LEU A 33 9.34 7.35 -1.88
N LEU A 34 10.33 6.44 -1.94
CA LEU A 34 11.72 6.75 -1.59
C LEU A 34 12.35 7.72 -2.58
N GLN A 35 12.09 7.56 -3.89
CA GLN A 35 12.56 8.50 -4.90
C GLN A 35 12.00 9.90 -4.66
N ILE A 36 10.68 10.02 -4.44
CA ILE A 36 10.03 11.30 -4.13
C ILE A 36 10.58 11.91 -2.83
N ALA A 37 10.79 11.10 -1.79
CA ALA A 37 11.39 11.55 -0.53
C ALA A 37 12.80 12.12 -0.75
N SER A 38 13.63 11.43 -1.53
CA SER A 38 14.98 11.89 -1.86
C SER A 38 14.97 13.19 -2.68
N PHE A 39 14.03 13.33 -3.60
CA PHE A 39 13.85 14.55 -4.39
C PHE A 39 13.51 15.74 -3.48
N TYR A 40 12.52 15.60 -2.61
CA TYR A 40 12.15 16.68 -1.68
C TYR A 40 13.26 16.99 -0.69
N TRP A 41 14.01 16.00 -0.22
CA TRP A 41 15.18 16.24 0.63
C TRP A 41 16.25 17.07 -0.11
N ALA A 42 16.55 16.74 -1.37
CA ALA A 42 17.56 17.40 -2.17
C ALA A 42 17.15 18.82 -2.62
N VAL A 43 15.87 19.02 -2.98
CA VAL A 43 15.35 20.29 -3.51
C VAL A 43 14.97 21.26 -2.41
N LEU A 44 14.32 20.78 -1.33
CA LEU A 44 13.79 21.64 -0.27
C LEU A 44 14.70 21.74 0.95
N GLY A 45 15.61 20.79 1.15
CA GLY A 45 16.61 20.84 2.23
C GLY A 45 17.51 22.09 2.18
N PRO A 46 18.04 22.47 1.00
CA PRO A 46 18.89 23.67 0.87
C PRO A 46 18.15 25.01 1.02
N LEU A 47 16.84 25.04 0.74
CA LEU A 47 16.00 26.25 0.91
C LEU A 47 15.80 26.62 2.38
N GLY A 48 16.23 25.77 3.32
CA GLY A 48 15.97 25.92 4.75
C GLY A 48 16.83 26.88 5.54
N HIS A 49 17.81 27.53 4.93
CA HIS A 49 18.69 28.44 5.65
C HIS A 49 18.11 29.85 5.94
N GLY A 50 16.82 30.10 5.66
CA GLY A 50 16.19 31.40 5.95
C GLY A 50 14.71 31.37 6.41
N PHE A 51 14.05 30.20 6.45
CA PHE A 51 12.60 30.09 6.69
C PHE A 51 12.24 28.84 7.50
N GLU A 52 12.67 28.75 8.77
CA GLU A 52 12.46 27.58 9.64
C GLU A 52 10.98 27.17 9.78
N GLU A 53 10.06 28.13 9.76
CA GLU A 53 8.61 27.90 9.91
C GLU A 53 8.02 27.17 8.69
N TYR A 54 8.67 27.28 7.53
CA TYR A 54 8.28 26.61 6.29
C TYR A 54 9.01 25.29 6.07
N THR A 55 10.21 25.07 6.63
CA THR A 55 11.00 23.86 6.38
C THR A 55 10.66 22.69 7.28
N ARG A 56 10.21 22.94 8.51
CA ARG A 56 9.80 21.87 9.44
C ARG A 56 8.67 20.97 8.89
N PRO A 57 7.60 21.51 8.27
CA PRO A 57 6.58 20.69 7.59
C PRO A 57 7.15 19.81 6.47
N PHE A 58 8.12 20.29 5.69
CA PHE A 58 8.72 19.50 4.60
C PHE A 58 9.63 18.39 5.13
N HIS A 59 10.40 18.63 6.20
CA HIS A 59 11.15 17.56 6.87
C HIS A 59 10.23 16.49 7.45
N HIS A 60 9.12 16.88 8.07
CA HIS A 60 8.10 15.94 8.54
C HIS A 60 7.45 15.18 7.37
N PHE A 61 7.23 15.83 6.24
CA PHE A 61 6.71 15.18 5.05
C PHE A 61 7.68 14.16 4.45
N VAL A 62 8.97 14.49 4.37
CA VAL A 62 10.02 13.53 3.94
C VAL A 62 10.12 12.35 4.90
N ALA A 63 10.09 12.60 6.22
CA ALA A 63 10.08 11.53 7.21
C ALA A 63 8.83 10.64 7.06
N TRP A 64 7.67 11.26 6.81
CA TRP A 64 6.43 10.54 6.53
C TRP A 64 6.52 9.71 5.24
N LEU A 65 7.07 10.23 4.14
CA LEU A 65 7.26 9.49 2.89
C LEU A 65 8.13 8.24 3.08
N ASN A 66 9.19 8.34 3.88
CA ASN A 66 10.04 7.19 4.22
C ASN A 66 9.29 6.15 5.06
N ALA A 67 8.48 6.59 6.02
CA ALA A 67 7.64 5.69 6.83
C ALA A 67 6.57 5.00 5.96
N GLU A 68 5.94 5.75 5.05
CA GLU A 68 4.97 5.25 4.09
C GLU A 68 5.61 4.23 3.15
N ALA A 69 6.84 4.47 2.67
CA ALA A 69 7.59 3.52 1.88
C ALA A 69 7.85 2.21 2.64
N ALA A 70 8.24 2.31 3.91
CA ALA A 70 8.47 1.14 4.76
C ALA A 70 7.17 0.34 5.00
N LEU A 71 6.05 1.02 5.23
CA LEU A 71 4.74 0.38 5.38
C LEU A 71 4.30 -0.30 4.08
N SER A 72 4.45 0.37 2.95
CA SER A 72 4.17 -0.16 1.61
C SER A 72 5.02 -1.42 1.34
N ALA A 73 6.32 -1.37 1.64
CA ALA A 73 7.21 -2.52 1.48
C ALA A 73 6.82 -3.69 2.40
N ALA A 74 6.56 -3.42 3.68
CA ALA A 74 6.13 -4.43 4.64
C ALA A 74 4.81 -5.10 4.23
N ALA A 75 3.84 -4.31 3.77
CA ALA A 75 2.58 -4.81 3.25
C ALA A 75 2.78 -5.66 1.99
N GLY A 76 3.63 -5.19 1.06
CA GLY A 76 4.00 -5.94 -0.14
C GLY A 76 4.59 -7.31 0.19
N ILE A 77 5.56 -7.36 1.10
CA ILE A 77 6.18 -8.61 1.57
C ILE A 77 5.14 -9.53 2.22
N ALA A 78 4.29 -9.01 3.10
CA ALA A 78 3.24 -9.79 3.76
C ALA A 78 2.25 -10.39 2.76
N LEU A 79 1.89 -9.64 1.72
CA LEU A 79 0.99 -10.11 0.66
C LEU A 79 1.64 -11.18 -0.23
N LEU A 80 2.90 -11.01 -0.61
CA LEU A 80 3.64 -12.01 -1.39
C LEU A 80 3.78 -13.33 -0.59
N LEU A 81 4.21 -13.23 0.67
CA LEU A 81 4.31 -14.40 1.56
C LEU A 81 2.94 -15.02 1.80
N GLY A 82 1.91 -14.20 2.05
CA GLY A 82 0.54 -14.64 2.23
C GLY A 82 0.02 -15.39 1.00
N ALA A 83 0.27 -14.88 -0.20
CA ALA A 83 -0.10 -15.53 -1.46
C ALA A 83 0.56 -16.91 -1.62
N VAL A 84 1.88 -16.99 -1.38
CA VAL A 84 2.62 -18.27 -1.43
C VAL A 84 2.04 -19.27 -0.43
N LEU A 85 1.78 -18.83 0.81
CA LEU A 85 1.21 -19.68 1.86
C LEU A 85 -0.23 -20.12 1.55
N VAL A 86 -1.06 -19.26 0.96
CA VAL A 86 -2.42 -19.61 0.50
C VAL A 86 -2.35 -20.66 -0.60
N CYS A 87 -1.47 -20.50 -1.59
CA CYS A 87 -1.25 -21.49 -2.64
C CYS A 87 -0.72 -22.83 -2.09
N ALA A 88 0.14 -22.78 -1.07
CA ALA A 88 0.65 -23.95 -0.35
C ALA A 88 -0.35 -24.55 0.66
N ARG A 89 -1.55 -23.98 0.80
CA ARG A 89 -2.62 -24.40 1.74
C ARG A 89 -2.21 -24.34 3.21
N ASN A 90 -1.32 -23.43 3.56
CA ASN A 90 -0.93 -23.18 4.94
C ASN A 90 -2.00 -22.33 5.67
N PRO A 91 -2.44 -22.71 6.89
CA PRO A 91 -3.50 -22.00 7.62
C PRO A 91 -3.12 -20.56 8.04
N PHE A 92 -1.83 -20.22 8.08
CA PHE A 92 -1.38 -18.86 8.35
C PHE A 92 -1.48 -17.95 7.12
N GLY A 93 -1.53 -18.51 5.90
CA GLY A 93 -1.58 -17.76 4.65
C GLY A 93 -2.75 -16.76 4.58
N PRO A 94 -4.00 -17.19 4.80
CA PRO A 94 -5.15 -16.28 4.78
C PRO A 94 -5.06 -15.14 5.78
N ARG A 95 -4.52 -15.40 6.99
CA ARG A 95 -4.37 -14.39 8.04
C ARG A 95 -3.30 -13.36 7.68
N LEU A 96 -2.16 -13.83 7.17
CA LEU A 96 -1.07 -12.96 6.74
C LEU A 96 -1.50 -12.08 5.56
N LEU A 97 -2.20 -12.66 4.58
CA LEU A 97 -2.76 -11.94 3.44
C LEU A 97 -3.76 -10.88 3.90
N ALA A 98 -4.72 -11.23 4.77
CA ALA A 98 -5.67 -10.28 5.30
C ALA A 98 -5.00 -9.14 6.09
N GLY A 99 -3.98 -9.45 6.90
CA GLY A 99 -3.18 -8.45 7.60
C GLY A 99 -2.48 -7.50 6.63
N GLY A 100 -1.84 -8.02 5.59
CA GLY A 100 -1.24 -7.22 4.53
C GLY A 100 -2.26 -6.30 3.84
N CYS A 101 -3.46 -6.80 3.51
CA CYS A 101 -4.52 -6.00 2.92
C CYS A 101 -5.01 -4.86 3.83
N VAL A 102 -5.12 -5.10 5.14
CA VAL A 102 -5.49 -4.05 6.11
C VAL A 102 -4.43 -2.97 6.16
N VAL A 103 -3.14 -3.35 6.21
CA VAL A 103 -2.04 -2.39 6.20
C VAL A 103 -2.11 -1.53 4.94
N VAL A 104 -2.25 -2.14 3.75
CA VAL A 104 -2.43 -1.42 2.47
C VAL A 104 -3.53 -0.38 2.54
N PHE A 105 -4.70 -0.78 3.01
CA PHE A 105 -5.87 0.10 3.06
C PHE A 105 -5.63 1.30 3.99
N VAL A 106 -5.05 1.05 5.17
CA VAL A 106 -4.84 2.08 6.19
C VAL A 106 -3.77 3.08 5.76
N HIS A 107 -2.58 2.62 5.36
CA HIS A 107 -1.49 3.53 5.02
C HIS A 107 -1.83 4.35 3.77
N THR A 108 -2.40 3.73 2.74
CA THR A 108 -2.84 4.45 1.53
C THR A 108 -3.89 5.51 1.85
N GLY A 109 -4.85 5.20 2.72
CA GLY A 109 -5.86 6.17 3.16
C GLY A 109 -5.27 7.36 3.91
N ILE A 110 -4.35 7.10 4.84
CA ILE A 110 -3.64 8.15 5.59
C ILE A 110 -2.79 8.99 4.62
N GLY A 111 -2.07 8.35 3.71
CA GLY A 111 -1.19 9.05 2.78
C GLY A 111 -1.91 9.98 1.83
N TRP A 112 -3.14 9.64 1.43
CA TRP A 112 -3.99 10.55 0.66
C TRP A 112 -4.30 11.85 1.42
N VAL A 113 -4.63 11.74 2.71
CA VAL A 113 -4.96 12.88 3.56
C VAL A 113 -3.72 13.75 3.82
N VAL A 114 -2.58 13.12 4.13
CA VAL A 114 -1.32 13.84 4.39
C VAL A 114 -0.86 14.60 3.15
N ALA A 115 -0.86 13.96 1.98
CA ALA A 115 -0.46 14.60 0.75
C ALA A 115 -1.41 15.75 0.36
N ALA A 116 -2.73 15.56 0.50
CA ALA A 116 -3.71 16.61 0.19
C ALA A 116 -3.51 17.86 1.06
N ARG A 117 -3.14 17.67 2.33
CA ARG A 117 -2.81 18.79 3.23
C ARG A 117 -1.53 19.50 2.82
N MET A 118 -0.54 18.78 2.31
CA MET A 118 0.75 19.36 1.88
C MET A 118 0.64 20.22 0.63
N LEU A 119 -0.35 20.03 -0.25
CA LEU A 119 -0.56 20.88 -1.44
C LEU A 119 -0.62 22.37 -1.10
N SER A 120 -1.39 22.72 -0.05
CA SER A 120 -1.51 24.11 0.40
C SER A 120 -0.18 24.71 0.86
N ARG A 121 0.73 23.86 1.40
CA ARG A 121 2.05 24.26 1.87
C ARG A 121 3.04 24.43 0.72
N PHE A 122 2.97 23.55 -0.28
CA PHE A 122 3.71 23.69 -1.53
C PHE A 122 3.31 24.97 -2.28
N ALA A 123 2.01 25.26 -2.37
CA ALA A 123 1.51 26.50 -2.97
C ALA A 123 2.02 27.76 -2.23
N ALA A 124 2.06 27.72 -0.89
CA ALA A 124 2.48 28.85 -0.07
C ALA A 124 3.96 29.24 -0.26
N VAL A 125 4.82 28.31 -0.71
CA VAL A 125 6.24 28.58 -0.98
C VAL A 125 6.55 28.72 -2.47
N GLY A 126 5.52 28.83 -3.31
CA GLY A 126 5.67 28.94 -4.77
C GLY A 126 6.15 27.65 -5.46
N ALA A 127 6.18 26.52 -4.75
CA ALA A 127 6.62 25.21 -5.25
C ALA A 127 5.42 24.28 -5.55
N TYR A 128 4.35 24.84 -6.11
CA TYR A 128 3.10 24.11 -6.33
C TYR A 128 3.28 22.96 -7.33
N ASP A 129 4.04 23.17 -8.40
CA ASP A 129 4.30 22.17 -9.43
C ASP A 129 5.09 20.99 -8.87
N GLU A 130 6.01 21.24 -7.94
CA GLU A 130 6.74 20.22 -7.20
C GLU A 130 5.83 19.49 -6.21
N GLY A 131 4.88 20.19 -5.60
CA GLY A 131 3.83 19.57 -4.78
C GLY A 131 2.90 18.65 -5.57
N LEU A 132 2.75 18.90 -6.87
CA LEU A 132 1.96 18.08 -7.76
C LEU A 132 2.69 16.81 -8.26
N LEU A 133 4.01 16.66 -8.08
CA LEU A 133 4.74 15.43 -8.43
C LEU A 133 4.14 14.18 -7.75
N TRP A 134 3.72 14.31 -6.48
CA TRP A 134 2.98 13.26 -5.77
C TRP A 134 1.65 12.88 -6.46
N PHE A 135 1.04 13.85 -7.11
CA PHE A 135 -0.32 13.79 -7.64
C PHE A 135 -0.40 13.47 -9.13
N HIS A 136 0.72 13.67 -9.84
CA HIS A 136 0.91 13.41 -11.26
C HIS A 136 1.50 12.03 -11.55
N THR A 137 1.85 11.23 -10.54
CA THR A 137 2.21 9.83 -10.74
C THR A 137 1.04 9.15 -11.49
N PRO A 138 1.25 8.66 -12.73
CA PRO A 138 0.19 8.44 -13.71
C PRO A 138 -0.57 7.15 -13.40
N SER A 139 -1.34 7.09 -12.32
CA SER A 139 -2.12 5.88 -12.00
C SER A 139 -3.19 6.04 -10.91
N ARG A 140 -3.80 7.21 -10.66
CA ARG A 140 -4.80 7.33 -9.56
C ARG A 140 -5.98 6.35 -9.64
N LEU A 141 -6.44 6.03 -10.84
CA LEU A 141 -7.42 4.94 -11.03
C LEU A 141 -6.84 3.58 -10.65
N ALA A 142 -5.58 3.32 -10.98
CA ALA A 142 -4.88 2.12 -10.54
C ALA A 142 -4.66 2.13 -9.01
N ILE A 143 -4.46 3.28 -8.36
CA ILE A 143 -4.37 3.35 -6.89
C ILE A 143 -5.70 2.92 -6.25
N ILE A 144 -6.84 3.41 -6.74
CA ILE A 144 -8.15 2.97 -6.22
C ILE A 144 -8.32 1.46 -6.40
N VAL A 145 -8.01 0.94 -7.59
CA VAL A 145 -8.15 -0.49 -7.87
C VAL A 145 -7.17 -1.34 -7.05
N LEU A 146 -5.89 -1.01 -7.06
CA LEU A 146 -4.80 -1.81 -6.49
C LEU A 146 -4.66 -1.64 -4.96
N ALA A 147 -5.05 -0.49 -4.41
CA ALA A 147 -4.92 -0.20 -2.98
C ALA A 147 -6.23 -0.25 -2.19
N PHE A 148 -7.40 -0.24 -2.86
CA PHE A 148 -8.70 -0.35 -2.17
C PHE A 148 -9.53 -1.53 -2.66
N VAL A 149 -9.75 -1.69 -3.97
CA VAL A 149 -10.65 -2.74 -4.50
C VAL A 149 -10.04 -4.13 -4.39
N LEU A 150 -8.85 -4.34 -4.95
CA LEU A 150 -8.17 -5.64 -4.97
C LEU A 150 -7.78 -6.15 -3.58
N PRO A 151 -7.31 -5.32 -2.62
CA PRO A 151 -7.07 -5.78 -1.26
C PRO A 151 -8.33 -6.30 -0.57
N VAL A 152 -9.47 -5.63 -0.76
CA VAL A 152 -10.77 -6.08 -0.21
C VAL A 152 -11.18 -7.41 -0.85
N ILE A 153 -11.07 -7.54 -2.18
CA ILE A 153 -11.37 -8.79 -2.89
C ILE A 153 -10.43 -9.90 -2.41
N ALA A 154 -9.13 -9.65 -2.29
CA ALA A 154 -8.15 -10.63 -1.84
C ALA A 154 -8.43 -11.11 -0.42
N ALA A 155 -8.69 -10.18 0.51
CA ALA A 155 -9.04 -10.51 1.89
C ALA A 155 -10.34 -11.29 1.99
N TYR A 156 -11.37 -10.88 1.26
CA TYR A 156 -12.66 -11.57 1.21
C TYR A 156 -12.53 -12.99 0.67
N LEU A 157 -11.82 -13.16 -0.44
CA LEU A 157 -11.54 -14.48 -1.01
C LEU A 157 -10.69 -15.30 -0.06
N ALA A 158 -9.71 -14.73 0.65
CA ALA A 158 -8.85 -15.46 1.58
C ALA A 158 -9.60 -15.95 2.82
N LEU A 159 -10.50 -15.13 3.36
CA LEU A 159 -11.23 -15.37 4.62
C LEU A 159 -12.62 -15.99 4.43
N TRP A 160 -13.02 -16.28 3.18
CA TRP A 160 -14.35 -16.81 2.88
C TRP A 160 -14.69 -18.03 3.80
N PRO A 161 -15.85 -18.03 4.48
CA PRO A 161 -16.18 -19.00 5.54
C PRO A 161 -16.20 -20.47 5.06
N GLY A 162 -16.37 -20.72 3.76
CA GLY A 162 -16.20 -22.05 3.16
C GLY A 162 -14.76 -22.59 3.13
N ARG A 163 -13.74 -21.81 3.54
CA ARG A 163 -12.32 -22.23 3.61
C ARG A 163 -11.76 -22.37 5.02
N LEU A 164 -12.37 -21.76 6.03
CA LEU A 164 -11.97 -22.02 7.40
C LEU A 164 -12.38 -23.46 7.72
N PRO A 165 -11.46 -24.34 8.15
CA PRO A 165 -11.86 -25.67 8.57
C PRO A 165 -12.88 -25.50 9.68
N GLY A 166 -14.12 -25.89 9.39
CA GLY A 166 -15.13 -26.09 10.40
C GLY A 166 -14.54 -27.02 11.44
N LYS A 167 -14.66 -26.60 12.71
CA LYS A 167 -14.35 -27.43 13.87
C LYS A 167 -14.95 -28.81 13.64
N LEU A 168 -14.08 -29.83 13.62
CA LEU A 168 -14.49 -31.20 13.86
C LEU A 168 -14.88 -31.26 15.34
N ASN A 169 -16.17 -31.05 15.62
CA ASN A 169 -16.80 -31.63 16.79
C ASN A 169 -17.47 -32.93 16.34
#